data_AF-A0A7V5QAN1-F1
#
_entry.id   AF-A0A7V5QAN1-F1
#
_cell.length_a   1.000
_cell.length_b   1.000
_cell.length_c   1.000
_cell.angle_alpha   90.00
_cell.angle_beta   90.00
_cell.angle_gamma   90.00
#
_symmetry.space_group_name_H-M   'P 1'
#
loop_
_entity.id
_entity.type
_entity.pdbx_description
1 polymer ?
#
loop_
_entity_poly.entity_id
_entity_poly.type
_entity_poly.pdbx_seq_one_letter_code
_entity_poly.pdbx_strand_id
1 'polypeptide(L)'
;AYVTERCTPGVLVVHEGVWLDVDENGIDRAGNPDFLTRDTPSPAGAFAYNTVLANIAKSDLEHKPGWDKLANARSDVFRRDM
;
A
#
# COMPACT_ATOMS: atom_id res chain seq x y z
N ALA A 1 8.69 -5.02 3.50
CA ALA A 1 8.16 -3.94 4.37
C ALA A 1 9.27 -2.94 4.65
N TYR A 2 8.96 -1.64 4.70
CA TYR A 2 9.90 -0.58 5.07
C TYR A 2 9.54 -0.07 6.47
N VAL A 3 10.46 -0.22 7.43
CA VAL A 3 10.24 0.19 8.83
C VAL A 3 10.86 1.57 9.03
N THR A 4 10.10 2.49 9.61
CA THR A 4 10.54 3.87 9.83
C THR A 4 9.90 4.46 11.08
N GLU A 5 10.62 5.35 11.75
CA GLU A 5 10.13 6.14 12.89
C GLU A 5 9.25 7.33 12.46
N ARG A 6 9.09 7.55 11.13
CA ARG A 6 8.28 8.66 10.59
C ARG A 6 6.76 8.45 10.74
N CYS A 7 6.32 7.23 11.03
CA CYS A 7 4.91 6.91 11.24
C CYS A 7 4.59 6.79 12.73
N THR A 8 3.46 7.37 13.15
CA THR A 8 2.92 7.17 14.51
C THR A 8 2.64 5.69 14.76
N PRO A 9 2.90 5.15 15.98
CA PRO A 9 2.49 3.79 16.31
C PRO A 9 1.02 3.52 16.02
N GLY A 10 0.72 2.40 15.36
CA GLY A 10 -0.63 2.04 14.92
C GLY A 10 -1.04 2.62 13.56
N VAL A 11 -0.18 3.43 12.92
CA VAL A 11 -0.40 3.97 11.57
C VAL A 11 0.61 3.36 10.60
N LEU A 12 0.13 2.94 9.44
CA LEU A 12 0.95 2.53 8.30
C LEU A 12 0.62 3.38 7.09
N VAL A 13 1.54 3.46 6.13
CA VAL A 13 1.35 4.19 4.88
C VAL A 13 1.51 3.21 3.71
N VAL A 14 0.50 3.17 2.85
CA VAL A 14 0.54 2.54 1.52
C VAL A 14 0.17 3.63 0.52
N HIS A 15 1.02 3.84 -0.49
CA HIS A 15 0.81 4.88 -1.48
C HIS A 15 -0.19 4.43 -2.56
N GLU A 16 -1.04 5.35 -3.01
CA GLU A 16 -1.98 5.12 -4.11
C GLU A 16 -1.28 4.97 -5.47
N GLY A 17 -2.03 4.48 -6.47
CA GLY A 17 -1.62 4.50 -7.87
C GLY A 17 -0.82 3.28 -8.35
N VAL A 18 -0.60 2.29 -7.49
CA VAL A 18 -0.03 1.00 -7.93
C VAL A 18 -1.02 0.26 -8.82
N TRP A 19 -0.52 -0.30 -9.92
CA TRP A 19 -1.34 -1.02 -10.89
C TRP A 19 -1.81 -2.35 -10.31
N LEU A 20 -3.09 -2.65 -10.54
CA LEU A 20 -3.72 -3.84 -10.01
C LEU A 20 -3.15 -5.13 -10.62
N ASP A 21 -2.93 -6.15 -9.78
CA ASP A 21 -2.42 -7.46 -10.20
C ASP A 21 -3.06 -8.58 -9.37
N VAL A 22 -4.35 -8.82 -9.60
CA VAL A 22 -5.14 -9.84 -8.87
C VAL A 22 -4.80 -11.23 -9.39
N ASP A 23 -4.40 -12.12 -8.48
CA ASP A 23 -4.15 -13.53 -8.79
C ASP A 23 -5.43 -14.38 -8.80
N GLU A 24 -5.30 -15.67 -9.12
CA GLU A 24 -6.42 -16.62 -9.21
C GLU A 24 -7.19 -16.81 -7.89
N ASN A 25 -6.60 -16.45 -6.75
CA ASN A 25 -7.23 -16.52 -5.43
C ASN A 25 -7.89 -15.20 -5.03
N GLY A 26 -7.89 -14.20 -5.91
CA GLY A 26 -8.45 -12.88 -5.64
C GLY A 26 -7.52 -11.98 -4.83
N ILE A 27 -6.24 -12.33 -4.67
CA ILE A 27 -5.27 -11.54 -3.92
C ILE A 27 -4.60 -10.56 -4.87
N ASP A 28 -4.64 -9.27 -4.54
CA ASP A 28 -3.82 -8.29 -5.25
C ASP A 28 -2.34 -8.44 -4.87
N ARG A 29 -1.52 -8.84 -5.85
CA ARG A 29 -0.08 -9.02 -5.72
C ARG A 29 0.68 -7.70 -5.72
N ALA A 30 0.03 -6.61 -6.13
CA ALA A 30 0.66 -5.31 -6.25
C ALA A 30 0.55 -4.41 -5.03
N GLY A 31 -0.50 -4.60 -4.22
CA GLY A 31 -0.70 -3.88 -2.96
C GLY A 31 -1.42 -2.53 -3.14
N ASN A 32 -2.42 -2.47 -4.00
CA ASN A 32 -3.27 -1.30 -4.19
C ASN A 32 -4.14 -1.05 -2.94
N PRO A 33 -4.04 0.13 -2.31
CA PRO A 33 -4.78 0.42 -1.08
C PRO A 33 -6.28 0.57 -1.29
N ASP A 34 -6.76 0.89 -2.50
CA ASP A 34 -8.18 1.14 -2.78
C ASP A 34 -9.03 -0.12 -2.56
N PHE A 35 -8.45 -1.32 -2.72
CA PHE A 35 -9.10 -2.60 -2.41
C PHE A 35 -9.46 -2.78 -0.93
N LEU A 36 -8.81 -2.01 -0.05
CA LEU A 36 -9.07 -2.04 1.39
C LEU A 36 -10.09 -0.97 1.80
N THR A 37 -10.46 -0.07 0.89
CA THR A 37 -11.37 1.04 1.18
C THR A 37 -12.81 0.64 0.86
N ARG A 38 -13.74 1.16 1.65
CA ARG A 38 -15.17 0.96 1.38
C ARG A 38 -15.64 2.01 0.38
N ASP A 39 -16.23 1.57 -0.73
CA ASP A 39 -16.88 2.44 -1.70
C ASP A 39 -18.20 3.00 -1.13
N THR A 40 -18.09 4.02 -0.28
CA THR A 40 -19.25 4.68 0.31
C THR A 40 -18.93 6.15 0.50
N PRO A 41 -19.74 7.06 -0.07
CA PRO A 41 -19.55 8.48 0.11
C PRO A 41 -19.88 8.90 1.55
N SER A 42 -19.30 10.02 1.98
CA SER A 42 -19.74 10.71 3.19
C SER A 42 -21.18 11.24 3.03
N PRO A 43 -21.87 11.60 4.12
CA PRO A 43 -23.21 12.20 4.05
C PRO A 43 -23.30 13.46 3.18
N ALA A 44 -22.18 14.18 2.99
CA ALA A 44 -22.10 15.37 2.14
C ALA A 44 -21.61 15.08 0.70
N GLY A 45 -21.48 13.81 0.31
CA GLY A 45 -21.09 13.40 -1.05
C GLY A 45 -19.59 13.37 -1.34
N ALA A 46 -18.72 13.65 -0.35
CA ALA A 46 -17.28 13.51 -0.52
C ALA A 46 -16.83 12.04 -0.48
N PHE A 47 -15.75 11.74 -1.20
CA PHE A 47 -15.14 10.41 -1.20
C PHE A 47 -14.26 10.16 0.03
N ALA A 48 -14.36 8.97 0.61
CA ALA A 48 -13.76 8.61 1.90
C ALA A 48 -12.53 7.69 1.78
N TYR A 49 -11.68 7.89 0.76
CA TYR A 49 -10.57 6.97 0.41
C TYR A 49 -9.53 6.73 1.52
N ASN A 50 -9.38 7.66 2.47
CA ASN A 50 -8.46 7.50 3.61
C ASN A 50 -9.14 6.94 4.87
N THR A 51 -10.41 6.50 4.79
CA THR A 51 -11.15 5.91 5.91
C THR A 51 -11.05 4.39 5.84
N VAL A 52 -10.00 3.84 6.47
CA VAL A 52 -9.74 2.40 6.52
C VAL A 52 -9.18 1.99 7.88
N LEU A 53 -9.64 0.85 8.39
CA LEU A 53 -8.99 0.11 9.47
C LEU A 53 -8.63 -1.26 8.93
N ALA A 54 -7.36 -1.63 9.03
CA ALA A 54 -6.85 -2.87 8.50
C ALA A 54 -5.90 -3.53 9.50
N ASN A 55 -5.82 -4.85 9.43
CA ASN A 55 -4.80 -5.63 10.12
C ASN A 55 -3.62 -5.88 9.17
N ILE A 56 -2.43 -6.02 9.74
CA ILE A 56 -1.23 -6.42 9.02
C ILE A 56 -0.71 -7.73 9.58
N ALA A 57 -0.28 -8.62 8.69
CA ALA A 57 0.39 -9.85 9.02
C ALA A 57 1.55 -10.08 8.05
N LYS A 58 2.54 -10.87 8.48
CA LYS A 58 3.57 -11.36 7.56
C LYS A 58 2.90 -12.33 6.58
N SER A 59 3.14 -12.12 5.29
CA SER A 59 2.69 -13.03 4.23
C SER A 59 3.74 -14.12 3.99
N ASP A 60 3.27 -15.32 3.64
CA ASP A 60 4.10 -16.43 3.15
C ASP A 60 4.20 -16.44 1.60
N LEU A 61 3.55 -15.47 0.94
CA LEU A 61 3.60 -15.34 -0.51
C LEU A 61 4.90 -14.67 -0.95
N GLU A 62 5.56 -15.27 -1.94
CA GLU A 62 6.79 -14.71 -2.51
C GLU A 62 6.54 -13.40 -3.27
N HIS A 63 7.49 -12.49 -3.20
CA HIS A 63 7.42 -11.26 -3.99
C HIS A 63 7.49 -11.59 -5.49
N LYS A 64 6.77 -10.83 -6.34
CA LYS A 64 6.84 -11.09 -7.79
C LYS A 64 8.26 -10.82 -8.30
N PRO A 65 8.86 -11.75 -9.07
CA PRO A 65 10.21 -11.57 -9.58
C PRO A 65 10.35 -10.31 -10.43
N GLY A 66 11.39 -9.51 -10.18
CA GLY A 66 11.75 -8.36 -11.02
C GLY A 66 11.13 -7.03 -10.60
N TRP A 67 10.12 -7.05 -9.72
CA TRP A 67 9.50 -5.83 -9.17
C TRP A 67 10.41 -5.11 -8.18
N ASP A 68 11.32 -5.87 -7.57
CA ASP A 68 12.39 -5.42 -6.69
C ASP A 68 13.59 -4.83 -7.44
N LYS A 69 13.72 -5.07 -8.75
CA LYS A 69 14.91 -4.69 -9.54
C LYS A 69 14.87 -3.27 -10.07
N LEU A 70 13.68 -2.70 -10.21
CA LEU A 70 13.46 -1.37 -10.77
C LEU A 70 12.99 -0.37 -9.70
N ALA A 71 13.26 -0.61 -8.42
CA ALA A 71 12.85 0.25 -7.31
C ALA A 71 13.39 1.70 -7.46
N ASN A 72 12.68 2.47 -8.28
CA ASN A 72 12.85 3.89 -8.54
C ASN A 72 11.70 4.66 -7.88
N ALA A 73 11.07 4.06 -6.87
CA ALA A 73 10.12 4.73 -6.00
C ALA A 73 10.79 6.01 -5.49
N ARG A 74 10.20 7.18 -5.77
CA ARG A 74 10.79 8.49 -5.45
C ARG A 74 11.06 8.67 -3.95
N SER A 75 10.48 7.84 -3.09
CA SER A 75 10.84 7.73 -1.67
C SER A 75 12.30 7.33 -1.43
N ASP A 76 12.94 6.61 -2.36
CA ASP A 76 14.37 6.25 -2.30
C ASP A 76 15.30 7.40 -2.73
N VAL A 77 14.78 8.38 -3.48
CA VAL A 77 15.54 9.53 -3.98
C VAL A 77 15.75 10.60 -2.89
N PHE A 78 14.94 10.62 -1.84
CA PHE A 78 15.03 11.59 -0.72
C PHE A 78 15.68 11.03 0.54
N ARG A 79 16.54 10.01 0.41
CA ARG A 79 17.39 9.55 1.52
C ARG A 79 18.41 10.64 1.84
N ARG A 80 18.61 10.95 3.12
CA ARG A 80 19.59 11.96 3.59
C ARG A 80 21.00 11.37 3.74
N ASP A 81 21.11 10.09 3.43
CA ASP A 81 22.18 9.18 3.78
C ASP A 81 22.68 8.36 2.56
N MET A 82 22.32 8.81 1.34
CA MET A 82 23.07 8.48 0.12
C MET A 82 24.05 9.60 -0.21
#